data_AF-A0AB73IM39-F1
#
_entry.id   AF-A0AB73IM39-F1
#
_cell.length_a   1.000
_cell.length_b   1.000
_cell.length_c   1.000
_cell.angle_alpha   90.00
_cell.angle_beta   90.00
_cell.angle_gamma   90.00
#
_symmetry.space_group_name_H-M   'P 1'
#
loop_
_entity.id
_entity.type
_entity.pdbx_description
1 polymer ?
#
loop_
_entity_poly.entity_id
_entity_poly.type
_entity_poly.pdbx_seq_one_letter_code
_entity_poly.pdbx_strand_id
1 'polypeptide(L)' 'MLESKPDVWIDGVLHPISEGDSVAFPAGTGICHTFINNTKDEVRLMVIGERPRDDNRIRYPLNEAHELS' A
#
# COMPACT_ATOMS: atom_id res chain seq x y z
N MET A 1 -3.21 13.80 7.78
CA MET A 1 -4.16 12.86 7.14
C MET A 1 -5.40 12.97 7.98
N LEU A 2 -6.47 13.64 7.52
CA LEU A 2 -7.64 13.90 8.36
C LEU A 2 -8.27 12.58 8.84
N GLU A 3 -8.22 12.37 10.16
CA GLU A 3 -9.00 11.45 11.02
C GLU A 3 -9.48 10.12 10.38
N SER A 4 -8.67 9.07 10.50
CA SER A 4 -9.10 7.65 10.49
C SER A 4 -7.91 6.73 10.78
N LYS A 5 -8.20 5.49 11.23
CA LYS A 5 -7.19 4.46 11.54
C LYS A 5 -7.31 3.27 10.59
N PRO A 6 -6.76 3.35 9.36
CA PRO A 6 -6.70 2.19 8.48
C PRO A 6 -5.62 1.21 8.96
N ASP A 7 -5.70 -0.02 8.46
CA ASP A 7 -4.63 -1.00 8.57
C ASP A 7 -3.82 -1.03 7.27
N VAL A 8 -2.51 -1.18 7.39
CA VAL A 8 -1.62 -1.52 6.27
C VAL A 8 -1.29 -2.99 6.39
N TRP A 9 -1.72 -3.78 5.40
CA TRP A 9 -1.24 -5.14 5.23
C TRP A 9 0.12 -5.10 4.54
N ILE A 10 1.13 -5.75 5.13
CA ILE A 10 2.49 -5.86 4.61
C ILE A 10 2.92 -7.32 4.73
N ASP A 11 3.11 -8.00 3.60
CA ASP A 11 3.58 -9.40 3.53
C ASP A 11 2.89 -10.38 4.52
N GLY A 12 1.58 -10.25 4.69
CA GLY A 12 0.79 -11.12 5.56
C GLY A 12 0.45 -10.54 6.93
N VAL A 13 1.03 -9.40 7.30
CA VAL A 13 0.89 -8.81 8.63
C VAL A 13 0.12 -7.49 8.56
N LEU A 14 -0.86 -7.31 9.45
CA LEU A 14 -1.59 -6.05 9.58
C LEU A 14 -0.88 -5.11 10.56
N HIS A 15 -0.66 -3.87 10.10
CA HIS A 15 -0.08 -2.79 10.87
C HIS A 15 -1.11 -1.66 10.99
N PRO A 16 -1.65 -1.38 12.19
CA PRO A 16 -2.55 -0.26 12.38
C PRO A 16 -1.75 1.05 12.23
N ILE A 17 -2.28 1.99 11.46
CA ILE A 17 -1.70 3.33 11.30
C ILE A 17 -2.71 4.40 11.70
N SER A 18 -2.20 5.58 11.99
CA SER A 18 -2.96 6.72 12.47
C SER A 18 -2.49 8.02 11.82
N GLU A 19 -3.19 9.11 12.12
CA GLU A 19 -2.80 10.42 11.58
C GLU A 19 -1.38 10.80 12.01
N GLY A 20 -0.56 11.19 11.03
CA GLY A 20 0.84 11.56 11.23
C GLY A 20 1.81 10.43 10.90
N ASP A 21 1.34 9.18 10.85
CA ASP A 21 2.17 8.06 10.42
C ASP A 21 2.53 8.16 8.94
N SER A 22 3.76 7.74 8.62
CA SER A 22 4.29 7.67 7.27
C SER A 22 4.80 6.26 7.01
N VAL A 23 4.40 5.70 5.86
CA VAL A 23 4.81 4.36 5.43
C VAL A 23 5.48 4.47 4.08
N ALA A 24 6.65 3.84 3.91
CA ALA A 24 7.43 3.88 2.69
C ALA A 24 7.78 2.46 2.23
N PHE A 25 7.74 2.25 0.91
CA PHE A 25 8.02 0.96 0.27
C PHE A 25 9.16 1.13 -0.74
N PRO A 26 10.43 0.94 -0.33
CA PRO A 26 11.56 0.99 -1.25
C PRO A 26 11.45 -0.08 -2.32
N ALA A 27 11.74 0.27 -3.58
CA ALA A 27 11.76 -0.66 -4.70
C ALA A 27 12.81 -1.77 -4.49
N GLY A 28 12.55 -2.95 -5.07
CA GLY A 28 13.48 -4.09 -5.02
C GLY A 28 13.51 -4.85 -3.69
N THR A 29 12.71 -4.47 -2.70
CA THR A 29 12.59 -5.19 -1.41
C THR A 29 11.75 -6.47 -1.52
N GLY A 30 10.91 -6.58 -2.55
CA GLY A 30 9.96 -7.68 -2.71
C GLY A 30 8.71 -7.55 -1.84
N ILE A 31 8.60 -6.49 -1.04
CA ILE A 31 7.47 -6.25 -0.14
C ILE A 31 6.21 -5.96 -0.94
N CYS A 32 5.14 -6.66 -0.61
CA CYS A 32 3.79 -6.40 -1.11
C CYS A 32 2.97 -5.74 -0.01
N HIS A 33 2.18 -4.71 -0.37
CA HIS A 33 1.39 -3.97 0.60
C HIS A 33 -0.01 -3.64 0.09
N THR A 34 -0.94 -3.45 1.02
CA THR A 34 -2.31 -3.01 0.73
C THR A 34 -2.84 -2.19 1.90
N PHE A 35 -3.44 -1.04 1.61
CA PHE A 35 -4.16 -0.26 2.62
C PHE A 35 -5.60 -0.75 2.71
N ILE A 36 -6.07 -1.02 3.92
CA ILE A 36 -7.40 -1.58 4.19
C ILE A 36 -8.14 -0.64 5.15
N ASN A 37 -9.29 -0.12 4.71
CA ASN A 37 -10.20 0.59 5.59
C ASN A 37 -11.19 -0.39 6.24
N ASN A 38 -10.85 -0.88 7.42
CA ASN A 38 -11.75 -1.73 8.24
C ASN A 38 -12.72 -0.90 9.12
N THR A 39 -12.85 0.40 8.87
CA THR A 39 -13.69 1.31 9.66
C THR A 39 -14.94 1.75 8.89
N LYS A 40 -15.84 2.47 9.57
CA LYS A 40 -17.03 3.07 8.93
C LYS A 40 -16.78 4.48 8.40
N ASP A 41 -15.65 5.07 8.78
CA ASP A 41 -15.31 6.45 8.46
C ASP A 41 -14.48 6.51 7.16
N GLU A 42 -14.49 7.65 6.49
CA GLU A 42 -13.66 7.85 5.30
C GLU A 42 -12.17 7.88 5.67
N VAL A 43 -11.37 7.09 4.96
CA VAL A 43 -9.91 7.18 5.03
C VAL A 43 -9.39 8.02 3.88
N ARG A 44 -8.64 9.07 4.20
CA ARG A 44 -7.99 9.94 3.20
C ARG A 44 -6.50 9.72 3.25
N LEU A 45 -5.93 9.23 2.15
CA LEU A 45 -4.49 8.96 2.02
C LEU A 45 -3.82 9.96 1.06
N MET A 46 -2.65 10.51 1.45
CA MET A 46 -1.75 11.18 0.52
C MET A 46 -0.73 10.17 0.01
N VAL A 47 -0.87 9.75 -1.24
CA VAL A 47 0.01 8.76 -1.86
C VAL A 47 0.97 9.47 -2.81
N ILE A 48 2.26 9.28 -2.59
CA ILE A 48 3.32 9.82 -3.42
C ILE A 48 4.09 8.63 -4.01
N GLY A 49 4.17 8.58 -5.34
CA GLY A 49 4.86 7.53 -6.06
C GLY A 49 5.63 8.11 -7.24
N GLU A 50 6.67 7.40 -7.66
CA GLU A 50 7.38 7.71 -8.90
C GLU A 50 6.52 7.31 -10.11
N ARG A 51 6.74 7.97 -11.24
CA ARG A 51 6.11 7.55 -12.50
C ARG A 51 6.60 6.16 -12.90
N PRO A 52 5.75 5.35 -13.55
CA PRO A 52 6.19 4.07 -14.12
C PRO A 52 7.39 4.28 -15.02
N ARG A 53 8.39 3.41 -14.90
CA ARG A 53 9.51 3.27 -15.82
C ARG A 53 9.46 1.87 -16.43
N ASP A 54 10.03 1.70 -17.62
CA ASP A 54 9.98 0.42 -18.36
C ASP A 54 10.70 -0.73 -17.62
N ASP A 55 11.61 -0.41 -16.69
CA ASP A 55 12.31 -1.36 -15.84
C ASP A 55 11.57 -1.68 -14.52
N ASN A 56 10.49 -0.96 -14.20
CA ASN A 56 9.65 -1.28 -13.06
C ASN A 56 8.88 -2.59 -13.31
N ARG A 57 8.94 -3.51 -12.35
CA ARG A 57 8.13 -4.72 -12.35
C ARG A 57 7.14 -4.65 -11.20
N ILE A 58 5.86 -4.86 -11.51
CA ILE A 58 4.80 -4.94 -10.51
C ILE A 58 4.50 -6.42 -10.25
N ARG A 59 4.34 -6.79 -8.99
CA ARG A 59 3.96 -8.14 -8.56
C ARG A 59 2.65 -8.10 -7.78
N TYR A 60 1.74 -9.01 -8.10
CA TYR A 60 0.46 -9.21 -7.45
C TYR A 60 0.39 -10.67 -6.99
N PRO A 61 1.01 -11.02 -5.85
CA PRO A 61 1.21 -12.43 -5.45
C PRO A 61 -0.10 -13.20 -5.23
N LEU A 62 -1.20 -12.51 -4.97
CA LEU A 62 -2.52 -13.14 -4.82
C LEU A 62 -3.38 -13.06 -6.09
N ASN A 63 -2.98 -12.27 -7.09
CA ASN A 63 -3.72 -12.05 -8.33
C ASN A 63 -2.76 -11.91 -9.52
N GLU A 64 -1.97 -12.95 -9.80
CA GLU A 64 -0.92 -12.94 -10.83
C GLU A 64 -1.42 -12.53 -12.22
N ALA A 65 -2.72 -12.73 -12.50
CA ALA A 65 -3.36 -12.30 -13.73
C ALA A 65 -3.24 -10.78 -14.01
N HIS A 66 -3.00 -9.96 -12.99
CA HIS A 66 -2.82 -8.51 -13.12
C HIS A 66 -1.36 -8.07 -13.30
N GLU A 67 -0.39 -8.98 -13.32
CA GLU A 67 1.04 -8.63 -13.47
C GLU A 67 1.45 -8.28 -14.91
N LEU A 68 0.61 -8.61 -15.89
CA LEU A 68 0.91 -8.48 -17.32
C LEU A 68 0.24 -7.29 -18.02
N SER A 69 -0.45 -6.42 -17.27
CA SER A 69 -1.17 -5.25 -17.83
C SER A 69 -0.32 -4.01 -17.97
#